data_AF-A0A519UXN4-F1
#
_entry.id   AF-A0A519UXN4-F1
#
_cell.length_a   1.000
_cell.length_b   1.000
_cell.length_c   1.000
_cell.angle_alpha   90.00
_cell.angle_beta   90.00
_cell.angle_gamma   90.00
#
_symmetry.space_group_name_H-M   'P 1'
#
loop_
_entity.id
_entity.type
_entity.pdbx_description
1 polymer ?
#
loop_
_entity_poly.entity_id
_entity_poly.type
_entity_poly.pdbx_seq_one_letter_code
_entity_poly.pdbx_strand_id
1 'polypeptide(L)'
;IIITTIFYINYTLLIPMLVKDSKRYGLYVISITLLILFMTLIKVGIDSFYSNFFLSALDQAPAHHSKVCSIYHIYNRGNNQQKIFFSDANYLFFLRKIKNEFAPYCEILSYCLMPNHFHFIIAIKKSVSQAGENKTLNKAIGIVLRSYTRAIQIQENLIGSLFQQKTKAKEIANNINDTLNYLSICSHYIHQNPLKARLVTNLKDWKFSSYLDYTDLRNGTLCNKKLFYTLAGIEKEQFIKEGEMLISEKFYKDIF
;
A
#
# COMPACT_ATOMS: atom_id res chain seq x y z
N ILE A 1 -8.59 -7.03 -17.26
CA ILE A 1 -9.98 -6.78 -16.82
C ILE A 1 -10.81 -6.23 -17.99
N ILE A 2 -10.46 -5.09 -18.60
CA ILE A 2 -11.19 -4.52 -19.76
C ILE A 2 -11.30 -5.49 -20.96
N ILE A 3 -10.23 -6.22 -21.30
CA ILE A 3 -10.24 -7.22 -22.40
C ILE A 3 -11.18 -8.39 -22.07
N THR A 4 -11.22 -8.83 -20.82
CA THR A 4 -12.07 -9.93 -20.35
C THR A 4 -13.55 -9.54 -20.33
N THR A 5 -13.86 -8.30 -19.96
CA THR A 5 -15.23 -7.76 -19.93
C THR A 5 -15.79 -7.53 -21.33
N ILE A 6 -14.98 -7.03 -22.28
CA ILE A 6 -15.36 -6.90 -23.70
C ILE A 6 -15.60 -8.28 -24.32
N PHE A 7 -14.81 -9.29 -23.94
CA PHE A 7 -15.03 -10.68 -24.36
C PHE A 7 -16.37 -11.22 -23.82
N TYR A 8 -16.66 -11.03 -22.53
CA TYR A 8 -17.85 -11.58 -21.88
C TYR A 8 -19.18 -11.02 -22.44
N ILE A 9 -19.20 -9.72 -22.76
CA ILE A 9 -20.39 -9.04 -23.32
C ILE A 9 -20.70 -9.54 -24.74
N ASN A 10 -19.69 -9.86 -25.55
CA ASN A 10 -19.92 -10.40 -26.88
C ASN A 10 -20.59 -11.79 -26.84
N TYR A 11 -20.27 -12.66 -25.86
CA TYR A 11 -20.85 -14.01 -25.79
C TYR A 11 -22.33 -14.04 -25.40
N THR A 12 -22.79 -13.13 -24.53
CA THR A 12 -24.19 -13.13 -24.07
C THR A 12 -25.17 -12.80 -25.20
N LEU A 13 -24.71 -12.03 -26.20
CA LEU A 13 -25.50 -11.68 -27.39
C LEU A 13 -25.25 -12.63 -28.58
N LEU A 14 -24.04 -13.19 -28.69
CA LEU A 14 -23.68 -14.11 -29.77
C LEU A 14 -24.32 -15.50 -29.60
N ILE A 15 -24.48 -15.99 -28.37
CA ILE A 15 -25.05 -17.32 -28.10
C ILE A 15 -26.53 -17.42 -28.56
N PRO A 16 -27.44 -16.47 -28.24
CA PRO A 16 -28.82 -16.50 -28.74
C PRO A 16 -28.92 -16.36 -30.27
N MET A 17 -28.07 -15.54 -30.89
CA MET A 17 -28.03 -15.38 -32.35
C MET A 17 -27.57 -16.65 -33.06
N LEU A 18 -26.55 -17.33 -32.53
CA LEU A 18 -26.02 -18.55 -33.12
C LEU A 18 -26.95 -19.76 -32.92
N VAL A 19 -27.66 -19.84 -31.79
CA VAL A 19 -28.67 -20.90 -31.49
C VAL A 19 -29.83 -20.90 -32.50
N LYS A 20 -30.14 -19.74 -33.10
CA LYS A 20 -31.19 -19.59 -34.12
C LYS A 20 -30.84 -20.25 -35.47
N ASP A 21 -29.55 -20.48 -35.76
CA ASP A 21 -29.07 -20.91 -37.08
C ASP A 21 -28.77 -22.43 -37.21
N SER A 22 -29.08 -23.24 -36.19
CA SER A 22 -28.98 -24.72 -36.21
C SER A 22 -27.60 -25.31 -36.61
N LYS A 23 -26.50 -24.59 -36.40
CA LYS A 23 -25.14 -25.08 -36.72
C LYS A 23 -24.55 -25.92 -35.59
N ARG A 24 -23.67 -26.89 -35.92
CA ARG A 24 -23.10 -27.87 -34.98
C ARG A 24 -22.30 -27.20 -33.83
N TYR A 25 -22.98 -26.89 -32.73
CA TYR A 25 -22.49 -26.11 -31.58
C TYR A 25 -21.33 -26.74 -30.80
N GLY A 26 -21.23 -28.07 -30.79
CA GLY A 26 -20.25 -28.79 -29.98
C GLY A 26 -18.79 -28.40 -30.28
N LEU A 27 -18.46 -28.19 -31.56
CA LEU A 27 -17.11 -27.84 -31.99
C LEU A 27 -16.68 -26.44 -31.53
N TYR A 28 -17.59 -25.48 -31.52
CA TYR A 28 -17.31 -24.11 -31.07
C TYR A 28 -17.12 -24.04 -29.55
N VAL A 29 -17.98 -24.72 -28.80
CA VAL A 29 -17.87 -24.78 -27.33
C VAL A 29 -16.55 -25.42 -26.92
N ILE A 30 -16.15 -26.52 -27.57
CA ILE A 30 -14.87 -27.19 -27.33
C ILE A 30 -13.68 -26.27 -27.69
N SER A 31 -13.75 -25.55 -28.80
CA SER A 31 -12.67 -24.63 -29.21
C SER A 31 -12.49 -23.48 -28.22
N ILE A 32 -13.60 -22.95 -27.68
CA ILE A 32 -13.59 -21.85 -26.71
C ILE A 32 -13.09 -22.33 -25.35
N THR A 33 -13.52 -23.51 -24.87
CA THR A 33 -13.02 -24.06 -23.61
C THR A 33 -11.53 -24.38 -23.68
N LEU A 34 -11.05 -24.91 -24.82
CA LEU A 34 -9.62 -25.09 -25.07
C LEU A 34 -8.84 -23.76 -25.06
N LEU A 35 -9.40 -22.70 -25.66
CA LEU A 35 -8.78 -21.38 -25.65
C LEU A 35 -8.69 -20.80 -24.22
N ILE A 36 -9.74 -20.95 -23.41
CA ILE A 36 -9.75 -20.52 -22.01
C ILE A 36 -8.72 -21.30 -21.20
N LEU A 37 -8.66 -22.62 -21.37
CA LEU A 37 -7.70 -23.48 -20.69
C LEU A 37 -6.26 -23.09 -21.07
N PHE A 38 -6.01 -22.86 -22.35
CA PHE A 38 -4.71 -22.43 -22.87
C PHE A 38 -4.29 -21.06 -22.32
N MET A 39 -5.19 -20.08 -22.31
CA MET A 39 -4.93 -18.76 -21.71
C MET A 39 -4.66 -18.85 -20.21
N THR A 40 -5.35 -19.76 -19.51
CA THR A 40 -5.12 -20.02 -18.08
C THR A 40 -3.76 -20.65 -17.84
N LEU A 41 -3.35 -21.62 -18.68
CA LEU A 41 -2.03 -22.25 -18.61
C LEU A 41 -0.90 -21.26 -18.91
N ILE A 42 -1.07 -20.38 -19.91
CA ILE A 42 -0.11 -19.31 -20.19
C ILE A 42 0.03 -18.39 -18.98
N LYS A 43 -1.08 -17.98 -18.36
CA LYS A 43 -1.04 -17.12 -17.19
C LYS A 43 -0.30 -17.79 -16.03
N VAL A 44 -0.63 -19.04 -15.71
CA VAL A 44 0.05 -19.81 -14.65
C VAL A 44 1.54 -20.01 -14.96
N GLY A 45 1.88 -20.28 -16.22
CA GLY A 45 3.28 -20.43 -16.65
C GLY A 45 4.07 -19.12 -16.53
N ILE A 46 3.46 -18.00 -16.90
CA ILE A 46 4.03 -16.66 -16.74
C ILE A 46 4.21 -16.33 -15.25
N ASP A 47 3.19 -16.56 -14.42
CA ASP A 47 3.25 -16.32 -12.98
C ASP A 47 4.32 -17.20 -12.31
N SER A 48 4.45 -18.47 -12.72
CA SER A 48 5.49 -19.39 -12.25
C SER A 48 6.89 -19.00 -12.73
N PHE A 49 7.02 -18.48 -13.95
CA PHE A 49 8.29 -18.00 -14.46
C PHE A 49 8.74 -16.74 -13.72
N TYR A 50 7.83 -15.79 -13.49
CA TYR A 50 8.12 -14.59 -12.72
C TYR A 50 8.46 -14.92 -11.27
N SER A 51 7.77 -15.86 -10.62
CA SER A 51 8.09 -16.27 -9.25
C SER A 51 9.46 -16.95 -9.16
N ASN A 52 9.79 -17.85 -10.09
CA ASN A 52 11.10 -18.50 -10.12
C ASN A 52 12.24 -17.52 -10.45
N PHE A 53 12.02 -16.62 -11.40
CA PHE A 53 12.96 -15.55 -11.71
C PHE A 53 13.15 -14.61 -10.52
N PHE A 54 12.06 -14.22 -9.85
CA PHE A 54 12.09 -13.35 -8.68
C PHE A 54 12.79 -14.01 -7.47
N LEU A 55 12.53 -15.29 -7.22
CA LEU A 55 13.23 -16.06 -6.19
C LEU A 55 14.73 -16.17 -6.53
N SER A 56 15.09 -16.40 -7.79
CA SER A 56 16.49 -16.42 -8.22
C SER A 56 17.17 -15.04 -8.14
N ALA A 57 16.42 -13.97 -8.41
CA ALA A 57 16.90 -12.59 -8.30
C ALA A 57 17.04 -12.14 -6.83
N LEU A 58 16.18 -12.64 -5.93
CA LEU A 58 16.33 -12.48 -4.48
C LEU A 58 17.56 -13.22 -3.94
N ASP A 59 17.88 -14.38 -4.52
CA ASP A 59 19.02 -15.21 -4.12
C ASP A 59 20.37 -14.65 -4.65
N GLN A 60 20.36 -14.00 -5.82
CA GLN A 60 21.54 -13.36 -6.42
C GLN A 60 21.76 -11.90 -6.02
N ALA A 61 20.81 -11.28 -5.33
CA ALA A 61 20.97 -9.91 -4.85
C ALA A 61 22.06 -9.85 -3.76
N PRO A 62 22.96 -8.86 -3.79
CA PRO A 62 23.99 -8.71 -2.76
C PRO A 62 23.33 -8.67 -1.37
N ALA A 63 24.03 -9.20 -0.35
CA ALA A 63 23.58 -9.55 1.00
C ALA A 63 22.85 -8.49 1.86
N HIS A 64 22.36 -7.40 1.27
CA HIS A 64 21.59 -6.33 1.88
C HIS A 64 20.07 -6.57 1.92
N HIS A 65 19.52 -7.52 1.15
CA HIS A 65 18.06 -7.76 1.05
C HIS A 65 17.51 -8.81 2.03
N SER A 66 18.33 -9.55 2.77
CA SER A 66 17.89 -10.65 3.67
C SER A 66 17.37 -10.21 5.07
N LYS A 67 16.95 -8.94 5.23
CA LYS A 67 16.87 -8.26 6.54
C LYS A 67 15.49 -7.68 6.94
N VAL A 68 14.40 -8.08 6.29
CA VAL A 68 13.03 -7.67 6.66
C VAL A 68 12.28 -8.83 7.30
N CYS A 69 11.60 -8.58 8.42
CA CYS A 69 10.88 -9.61 9.18
C CYS A 69 9.36 -9.55 8.95
N SER A 70 8.76 -8.38 9.14
CA SER A 70 7.31 -8.16 9.05
C SER A 70 7.02 -6.76 8.55
N ILE A 71 5.87 -6.58 7.91
CA ILE A 71 5.39 -5.29 7.42
C ILE A 71 4.15 -4.90 8.21
N TYR A 72 4.09 -3.65 8.67
CA TYR A 72 2.96 -3.14 9.44
C TYR A 72 2.39 -1.86 8.85
N HIS A 73 1.07 -1.77 8.85
CA HIS A 73 0.33 -0.51 8.74
C HIS A 73 0.13 0.08 10.14
N ILE A 74 0.80 1.20 10.40
CA ILE A 74 0.73 1.94 11.66
C ILE A 74 -0.10 3.19 11.46
N TYR A 75 -1.05 3.42 12.36
CA TYR A 75 -1.89 4.61 12.30
C TYR A 75 -2.41 5.04 13.67
N ASN A 76 -2.63 6.34 13.80
CA ASN A 76 -3.31 6.95 14.94
C ASN A 76 -4.03 8.22 14.47
N ARG A 77 -5.03 8.64 15.22
CA ARG A 77 -5.87 9.81 14.93
C ARG A 77 -5.96 10.73 16.13
N GLY A 78 -6.39 11.96 15.88
CA GLY A 78 -6.71 12.94 16.90
C GLY A 78 -7.76 12.39 17.85
N ASN A 79 -7.59 12.67 19.14
CA ASN A 79 -8.63 12.40 20.11
C ASN A 79 -9.92 13.12 19.69
N ASN A 80 -11.07 12.47 19.82
CA ASN A 80 -12.34 12.98 19.28
C ASN A 80 -12.31 13.37 17.78
N GLN A 81 -11.42 12.75 16.99
CA GLN A 81 -11.23 13.04 15.56
C GLN A 81 -10.79 14.48 15.26
N GLN A 82 -10.26 15.19 16.26
CA GLN A 82 -9.80 16.56 16.13
C GLN A 82 -8.59 16.67 15.19
N LYS A 83 -8.39 17.88 14.65
CA LYS A 83 -7.21 18.22 13.84
C LYS A 83 -5.94 18.03 14.68
N ILE A 84 -4.92 17.43 14.08
CA ILE A 84 -3.60 17.20 14.70
C ILE A 84 -2.49 17.96 13.98
N PHE A 85 -2.67 18.37 12.73
CA PHE A 85 -1.73 19.18 11.97
C PHE A 85 -2.38 20.51 11.60
N PHE A 86 -1.99 21.60 12.27
CA PHE A 86 -2.66 22.91 12.16
C PHE A 86 -2.14 23.75 11.00
N SER A 87 -0.85 23.58 10.67
CA SER A 87 -0.15 24.22 9.54
C SER A 87 0.76 23.25 8.78
N ASP A 88 1.20 23.62 7.58
CA ASP A 88 2.17 22.87 6.76
C ASP A 88 3.46 22.56 7.54
N ALA A 89 3.91 23.50 8.38
CA ALA A 89 5.08 23.33 9.25
C ALA A 89 4.91 22.17 10.24
N ASN A 90 3.68 21.91 10.70
CA ASN A 90 3.41 20.81 11.62
C ASN A 90 3.58 19.44 10.94
N TYR A 91 3.15 19.29 9.68
CA TYR A 91 3.37 18.07 8.91
C TYR A 91 4.87 17.80 8.72
N LEU A 92 5.63 18.82 8.32
CA LEU A 92 7.07 18.70 8.11
C LEU A 92 7.82 18.39 9.42
N PHE A 93 7.41 19.03 10.52
CA PHE A 93 7.95 18.74 11.84
C PHE A 93 7.72 17.27 12.23
N PHE A 94 6.50 16.76 12.04
CA PHE A 94 6.17 15.37 12.34
C PHE A 94 6.98 14.38 11.50
N LEU A 95 7.09 14.60 10.18
CA LEU A 95 7.89 13.75 9.29
C LEU A 95 9.36 13.73 9.69
N ARG A 96 9.93 14.87 10.11
CA ARG A 96 11.31 14.93 10.63
C ARG A 96 11.48 14.10 11.91
N LYS A 97 10.51 14.14 12.83
CA LYS A 97 10.55 13.31 14.04
C LYS A 97 10.47 11.82 13.69
N ILE A 98 9.56 11.45 12.80
CA ILE A 98 9.44 10.07 12.31
C ILE A 98 10.76 9.62 11.69
N LYS A 99 11.35 10.39 10.76
CA LYS A 99 12.63 10.05 10.12
C LYS A 99 13.71 9.72 11.15
N ASN A 100 13.87 10.57 12.16
CA ASN A 100 14.94 10.42 13.15
C ASN A 100 14.70 9.25 14.11
N GLU A 101 13.46 9.11 14.60
CA GLU A 101 13.13 8.11 15.62
C GLU A 101 12.91 6.71 15.02
N PHE A 102 12.47 6.59 13.77
CA PHE A 102 12.14 5.30 13.16
C PHE A 102 13.35 4.64 12.47
N ALA A 103 14.31 5.44 11.99
CA ALA A 103 15.45 4.95 11.20
C ALA A 103 16.20 3.76 11.81
N PRO A 104 16.40 3.63 13.14
CA PRO A 104 17.05 2.47 13.72
C PRO A 104 16.23 1.18 13.63
N TYR A 105 14.90 1.28 13.59
CA TYR A 105 13.99 0.16 13.84
C TYR A 105 13.33 -0.40 12.57
N CYS A 106 13.06 0.48 11.61
CA CYS A 106 12.29 0.11 10.42
C CYS A 106 12.67 0.95 9.21
N GLU A 107 12.29 0.45 8.04
CA GLU A 107 12.24 1.21 6.80
C GLU A 107 10.81 1.70 6.58
N ILE A 108 10.64 2.96 6.20
CA ILE A 108 9.32 3.48 5.83
C ILE A 108 9.09 3.15 4.37
N LEU A 109 7.99 2.46 4.08
CA LEU A 109 7.62 2.10 2.72
C LEU A 109 6.68 3.16 2.14
N SER A 110 5.59 3.49 2.83
CA SER A 110 4.63 4.51 2.39
C SER A 110 4.07 5.27 3.58
N TYR A 111 3.56 6.47 3.33
CA TYR A 111 2.86 7.28 4.31
C TYR A 111 1.80 8.20 3.66
N CYS A 112 0.79 8.55 4.46
CA CYS A 112 -0.12 9.65 4.21
C CYS A 112 -0.52 10.32 5.53
N LEU A 113 -0.29 11.62 5.64
CA LEU A 113 -0.73 12.43 6.76
C LEU A 113 -2.01 13.16 6.38
N MET A 114 -3.03 13.05 7.21
CA MET A 114 -4.34 13.68 7.06
C MET A 114 -4.53 14.71 8.18
N PRO A 115 -5.38 15.73 8.03
CA PRO A 115 -5.51 16.79 9.03
C PRO A 115 -5.75 16.30 10.46
N ASN A 116 -6.47 15.20 10.64
CA ASN A 116 -6.80 14.61 11.93
C ASN A 116 -6.19 13.23 12.19
N HIS A 117 -5.37 12.66 11.31
CA HIS A 117 -4.77 11.34 11.52
C HIS A 117 -3.55 11.08 10.64
N PHE A 118 -2.81 10.02 10.89
CA PHE A 118 -1.69 9.63 10.04
C PHE A 118 -1.70 8.13 9.76
N HIS A 119 -1.10 7.76 8.63
CA HIS A 119 -0.83 6.39 8.25
C HIS A 119 0.62 6.23 7.78
N PHE A 120 1.27 5.17 8.24
CA PHE A 120 2.58 4.71 7.76
C PHE A 120 2.49 3.22 7.47
N ILE A 121 3.15 2.80 6.39
CA ILE A 121 3.48 1.40 6.13
C ILE A 121 4.98 1.26 6.34
N ILE A 122 5.38 0.35 7.20
CA ILE A 122 6.78 0.16 7.60
C ILE A 122 7.21 -1.31 7.47
N ALA A 123 8.49 -1.52 7.20
CA ALA A 123 9.13 -2.83 7.22
C ALA A 123 10.11 -2.91 8.40
N ILE A 124 9.92 -3.87 9.30
CA ILE A 124 10.76 -4.03 10.51
C ILE A 124 12.13 -4.62 10.13
N LYS A 125 13.20 -4.02 10.65
CA LYS A 125 14.58 -4.50 10.45
C LYS A 125 14.87 -5.72 11.34
N LYS A 126 15.39 -6.79 10.76
CA LYS A 126 15.69 -8.07 11.44
C LYS A 126 16.63 -7.95 12.66
N SER A 127 17.59 -7.01 12.64
CA SER A 127 18.55 -6.81 13.73
C SER A 127 17.95 -6.20 15.00
N VAL A 128 16.76 -5.61 14.90
CA VAL A 128 16.08 -4.96 16.03
C VAL A 128 15.31 -5.98 16.85
N SER A 129 14.87 -7.07 16.22
CA SER A 129 14.18 -8.18 16.89
C SER A 129 15.07 -8.91 17.92
N GLN A 130 16.38 -8.70 17.89
CA GLN A 130 17.37 -9.37 18.74
C GLN A 130 18.14 -8.43 19.68
N ALA A 131 17.95 -7.11 19.57
CA ALA A 131 18.63 -6.15 20.43
C ALA A 131 17.78 -5.85 21.67
N GLY A 132 18.35 -6.03 22.87
CA GLY A 132 17.66 -6.07 24.16
C GLY A 132 16.74 -4.90 24.53
N GLU A 133 15.99 -5.13 25.61
CA GLU A 133 14.74 -4.49 26.08
C GLU A 133 14.65 -2.95 26.15
N ASN A 134 15.74 -2.21 25.98
CA ASN A 134 15.77 -0.79 26.36
C ASN A 134 15.28 0.21 25.29
N LYS A 135 15.21 -0.18 24.01
CA LYS A 135 14.73 0.70 22.92
C LYS A 135 13.99 -0.08 21.82
N THR A 136 12.67 0.06 21.77
CA THR A 136 11.78 -0.59 20.80
C THR A 136 11.11 0.42 19.87
N LEU A 137 10.58 -0.05 18.74
CA LEU A 137 9.75 0.78 17.84
C LEU A 137 8.55 1.41 18.58
N ASN A 138 7.91 0.67 19.49
CA ASN A 138 6.81 1.20 20.30
C ASN A 138 7.25 2.41 21.16
N LYS A 139 8.46 2.35 21.72
CA LYS A 139 9.05 3.47 22.46
C LYS A 139 9.34 4.65 21.54
N ALA A 140 9.85 4.41 20.33
CA ALA A 140 10.09 5.43 19.31
C ALA A 140 8.78 6.14 18.89
N ILE A 141 7.71 5.38 18.62
CA ILE A 141 6.37 5.92 18.35
C ILE A 141 5.91 6.80 19.52
N GLY A 142 6.04 6.31 20.75
CA GLY A 142 5.69 7.08 21.94
C GLY A 142 6.49 8.39 22.08
N ILE A 143 7.78 8.38 21.76
CA ILE A 143 8.63 9.59 21.76
C ILE A 143 8.12 10.59 20.71
N VAL A 144 7.88 10.16 19.47
CA VAL A 144 7.35 11.02 18.40
C VAL A 144 6.03 11.65 18.84
N LEU A 145 5.05 10.85 19.26
CA LEU A 145 3.71 11.34 19.59
C LEU A 145 3.71 12.28 20.80
N ARG A 146 4.44 11.96 21.87
CA ARG A 146 4.51 12.83 23.06
C ARG A 146 5.20 14.16 22.75
N SER A 147 6.35 14.11 22.09
CA SER A 147 7.11 15.33 21.78
C SER A 147 6.41 16.23 20.76
N TYR A 148 5.71 15.64 19.77
CA TYR A 148 4.86 16.38 18.85
C TYR A 148 3.66 16.99 19.56
N THR A 149 2.96 16.21 20.40
CA THR A 149 1.81 16.69 21.19
C THR A 149 2.18 17.91 22.02
N ARG A 150 3.31 17.86 22.73
CA ARG A 150 3.79 18.99 23.53
C ARG A 150 4.02 20.25 22.69
N ALA A 151 4.62 20.11 21.51
CA ALA A 151 4.86 21.25 20.63
C ALA A 151 3.55 21.89 20.13
N ILE A 152 2.59 21.05 19.72
CA ILE A 152 1.28 21.53 19.26
C ILE A 152 0.45 22.13 20.39
N GLN A 153 0.48 21.55 21.59
CA GLN A 153 -0.19 22.13 22.76
C GLN A 153 0.31 23.53 23.08
N ILE A 154 1.63 23.76 22.98
CA ILE A 154 2.23 25.09 23.17
C ILE A 154 1.82 26.03 22.03
N GLN A 155 1.93 25.58 20.77
CA GLN A 155 1.62 26.39 19.59
C GLN A 155 0.15 26.84 19.56
N GLU A 156 -0.77 25.94 19.90
CA GLU A 156 -2.22 26.12 19.76
C GLU A 156 -2.92 26.43 21.09
N ASN A 157 -2.17 26.55 22.19
CA ASN A 157 -2.69 26.72 23.55
C ASN A 157 -3.73 25.65 23.95
N LEU A 158 -3.44 24.38 23.63
CA LEU A 158 -4.33 23.24 23.89
C LEU A 158 -3.92 22.48 25.16
N ILE A 159 -4.90 21.84 25.79
CA ILE A 159 -4.71 20.91 26.93
C ILE A 159 -5.23 19.51 26.58
N GLY A 160 -4.83 18.50 27.36
CA GLY A 160 -5.30 17.12 27.19
C GLY A 160 -4.62 16.36 26.05
N SER A 161 -5.08 15.14 25.76
CA SER A 161 -4.44 14.27 24.77
C SER A 161 -4.73 14.71 23.34
N LEU A 162 -3.69 14.94 22.53
CA LEU A 162 -3.86 15.24 21.11
C LEU A 162 -4.29 14.02 20.30
N PHE A 163 -3.66 12.87 20.55
CA PHE A 163 -3.92 11.59 19.87
C PHE A 163 -4.79 10.65 20.72
N GLN A 164 -5.34 9.60 20.10
CA GLN A 164 -5.92 8.48 20.84
C GLN A 164 -4.82 7.69 21.59
N GLN A 165 -5.18 7.14 22.75
CA GLN A 165 -4.24 6.47 23.66
C GLN A 165 -3.40 5.36 23.00
N LYS A 166 -4.00 4.57 22.11
CA LYS A 166 -3.33 3.42 21.47
C LYS A 166 -3.12 3.71 19.98
N THR A 167 -1.86 3.74 19.57
CA THR A 167 -1.49 3.62 18.15
C THR A 167 -1.83 2.21 17.70
N LYS A 168 -2.52 2.10 16.57
CA LYS A 168 -2.87 0.81 15.97
C LYS A 168 -1.76 0.38 15.03
N ALA A 169 -1.49 -0.92 15.02
CA ALA A 169 -0.56 -1.57 14.10
C ALA A 169 -1.25 -2.84 13.57
N LYS A 170 -1.42 -2.93 12.25
CA LYS A 170 -1.96 -4.11 11.57
C LYS A 170 -0.86 -4.72 10.72
N GLU A 171 -0.57 -5.99 10.92
CA GLU A 171 0.39 -6.70 10.09
C GLU A 171 -0.19 -6.86 8.68
N ILE A 172 0.62 -6.54 7.67
CA ILE A 172 0.28 -6.78 6.28
C ILE A 172 0.85 -8.16 5.96
N ALA A 173 -0.04 -9.15 5.90
CA ALA A 173 0.35 -10.52 5.56
C ALA A 173 0.86 -10.54 4.11
N ASN A 174 2.16 -10.68 3.95
CA ASN A 174 2.74 -11.05 2.66
C ASN A 174 2.57 -12.57 2.49
N ASN A 175 1.35 -13.02 2.22
CA ASN A 175 1.20 -14.35 1.63
C ASN A 175 1.71 -14.25 0.19
N ILE A 176 2.96 -14.67 -0.01
CA ILE A 176 3.65 -14.72 -1.30
C ILE A 176 2.86 -15.56 -2.34
N ASN A 177 1.90 -16.38 -1.87
CA ASN A 177 1.04 -17.22 -2.69
C ASN A 177 -0.29 -16.58 -3.10
N ASP A 178 -0.62 -15.38 -2.59
CA ASP A 178 -1.86 -14.70 -2.99
C ASP A 178 -1.62 -13.80 -4.21
N THR A 179 -2.45 -14.00 -5.24
CA THR A 179 -2.53 -13.18 -6.46
C THR A 179 -2.76 -11.68 -6.22
N LEU A 180 -3.10 -11.28 -4.98
CA LEU A 180 -3.30 -9.88 -4.58
C LEU A 180 -2.10 -9.37 -3.78
N ASN A 181 -1.47 -8.34 -4.33
CA ASN A 181 -0.41 -7.60 -3.67
C ASN A 181 -0.98 -6.72 -2.54
N TYR A 182 -1.23 -7.31 -1.37
CA TYR A 182 -1.80 -6.60 -0.22
C TYR A 182 -1.01 -5.36 0.18
N LEU A 183 0.31 -5.36 -0.02
CA LEU A 183 1.17 -4.21 0.24
C LEU A 183 0.86 -3.03 -0.71
N SER A 184 0.79 -3.26 -2.02
CA SER A 184 0.46 -2.20 -2.97
C SER A 184 -0.95 -1.66 -2.73
N ILE A 185 -1.91 -2.54 -2.48
CA ILE A 185 -3.31 -2.17 -2.19
C ILE A 185 -3.39 -1.31 -0.92
N CYS A 186 -2.69 -1.69 0.14
CA CYS A 186 -2.63 -0.91 1.37
C CYS A 186 -1.97 0.47 1.14
N SER A 187 -0.91 0.52 0.33
CA SER A 187 -0.27 1.78 -0.06
C SER A 187 -1.22 2.69 -0.85
N HIS A 188 -1.90 2.16 -1.86
CA HIS A 188 -2.91 2.90 -2.62
C HIS A 188 -4.05 3.38 -1.73
N TYR A 189 -4.53 2.53 -0.81
CA TYR A 189 -5.56 2.91 0.14
C TYR A 189 -5.17 4.17 0.93
N ILE A 190 -3.98 4.16 1.56
CA ILE A 190 -3.58 5.31 2.39
C ILE A 190 -3.37 6.56 1.53
N HIS A 191 -2.87 6.41 0.29
CA HIS A 191 -2.68 7.52 -0.65
C HIS A 191 -4.01 8.09 -1.15
N GLN A 192 -5.06 7.27 -1.25
CA GLN A 192 -6.41 7.69 -1.67
C GLN A 192 -7.23 8.34 -0.55
N ASN A 193 -6.77 8.34 0.71
CA ASN A 193 -7.51 8.96 1.82
C ASN A 193 -7.83 10.46 1.62
N PRO A 194 -6.91 11.31 1.13
CA PRO A 194 -7.20 12.72 0.82
C PRO A 194 -8.32 12.88 -0.22
N LEU A 195 -8.33 12.01 -1.24
CA LEU A 195 -9.36 12.01 -2.29
C LEU A 195 -10.73 11.62 -1.73
N LYS A 196 -10.78 10.54 -0.94
CA LYS A 196 -12.01 10.08 -0.27
C LYS A 196 -12.58 11.12 0.69
N ALA A 197 -11.70 11.82 1.40
CA ALA A 197 -12.07 12.92 2.29
C ALA A 197 -12.41 14.23 1.55
N ARG A 198 -12.36 14.24 0.21
CA ARG A 198 -12.61 15.41 -0.64
C ARG A 198 -11.70 16.61 -0.32
N LEU A 199 -10.49 16.34 0.17
CA LEU A 199 -9.46 17.37 0.40
C LEU A 199 -8.78 17.80 -0.89
N VAL A 200 -8.78 16.91 -1.89
CA VAL A 200 -8.19 17.09 -3.21
C VAL A 200 -9.03 16.36 -4.27
N THR A 201 -8.89 16.76 -5.53
CA THR A 201 -9.50 16.08 -6.67
C THR A 201 -8.54 15.09 -7.33
N ASN A 202 -7.23 15.29 -7.21
CA ASN A 202 -6.20 14.35 -7.66
C ASN A 202 -5.25 13.96 -6.52
N LEU A 203 -4.74 12.73 -6.56
CA LEU A 203 -3.76 12.25 -5.57
C LEU A 203 -2.48 13.09 -5.53
N LYS A 204 -2.09 13.64 -6.69
CA LYS A 204 -0.91 14.50 -6.87
C LYS A 204 -1.05 15.84 -6.15
N ASP A 205 -2.26 16.27 -5.79
CA ASP A 205 -2.48 17.55 -5.15
C ASP A 205 -2.26 17.49 -3.62
N TRP A 206 -2.19 16.28 -3.04
CA TRP A 206 -1.97 16.12 -1.59
C TRP A 206 -0.48 16.06 -1.22
N LYS A 207 0.06 17.22 -0.83
CA LYS A 207 1.47 17.43 -0.44
C LYS A 207 1.97 16.48 0.66
N PHE A 208 1.10 16.03 1.56
CA PHE A 208 1.50 15.28 2.76
C PHE A 208 1.31 13.76 2.63
N SER A 209 1.34 13.24 1.41
CA SER A 209 1.50 11.82 1.13
C SER A 209 2.83 11.52 0.46
N SER A 210 3.27 10.28 0.53
CA SER A 210 4.40 9.76 -0.24
C SER A 210 4.07 9.48 -1.71
N TYR A 211 2.80 9.62 -2.14
CA TYR A 211 2.41 9.36 -3.53
C TYR A 211 3.21 10.23 -4.53
N LEU A 212 3.51 11.47 -4.13
CA LEU A 212 4.39 12.38 -4.87
C LEU A 212 5.80 11.81 -5.08
N ASP A 213 6.30 11.03 -4.13
CA ASP A 213 7.61 10.39 -4.23
C ASP A 213 7.58 9.22 -5.21
N TYR A 214 6.49 8.45 -5.24
CA TYR A 214 6.28 7.33 -6.15
C TYR A 214 6.01 7.76 -7.61
N THR A 215 5.49 8.98 -7.80
CA THR A 215 5.25 9.59 -9.11
C THR A 215 6.39 10.48 -9.60
N ASP A 216 7.49 10.57 -8.83
CA ASP A 216 8.65 11.44 -9.06
C ASP A 216 8.31 12.95 -9.20
N LEU A 217 7.13 13.36 -8.72
CA LEU A 217 6.76 14.76 -8.57
C LEU A 217 7.45 15.41 -7.36
N ARG A 218 7.97 14.59 -6.45
CA ARG A 218 8.83 14.99 -5.35
C ARG A 218 9.98 14.01 -5.20
N ASN A 219 11.19 14.53 -4.99
CA ASN A 219 12.36 13.69 -4.69
C ASN A 219 12.50 13.42 -3.18
N GLY A 220 11.44 12.88 -2.55
CA GLY A 220 11.45 12.57 -1.12
C GLY A 220 12.30 11.34 -0.81
N THR A 221 13.11 11.43 0.24
CA THR A 221 14.03 10.35 0.65
C THR A 221 13.55 9.58 1.88
N LEU A 222 12.34 9.85 2.37
CA LEU A 222 11.82 9.20 3.58
C LEU A 222 11.42 7.74 3.31
N CYS A 223 10.81 7.50 2.14
CA CYS A 223 10.36 6.19 1.73
C CYS A 223 11.48 5.41 1.03
N ASN A 224 11.70 4.17 1.43
CA ASN A 224 12.55 3.23 0.72
C ASN A 224 11.78 2.62 -0.47
N LYS A 225 11.64 3.41 -1.56
CA LYS A 225 10.87 3.01 -2.76
C LYS A 225 11.38 1.71 -3.37
N LYS A 226 12.71 1.52 -3.42
CA LYS A 226 13.33 0.30 -3.94
C LYS A 226 12.85 -0.92 -3.17
N LEU A 227 12.91 -0.87 -1.83
CA LEU A 227 12.44 -1.96 -0.98
C LEU A 227 10.93 -2.18 -1.14
N PHE A 228 10.13 -1.11 -1.23
CA PHE A 228 8.69 -1.24 -1.49
C PHE A 228 8.41 -2.00 -2.78
N TYR A 229 9.00 -1.61 -3.92
CA TYR A 229 8.76 -2.29 -5.19
C TYR A 229 9.24 -3.74 -5.16
N THR A 230 10.37 -4.02 -4.51
CA THR A 230 10.82 -5.41 -4.31
C THR A 230 9.82 -6.21 -3.50
N LEU A 231 9.39 -5.73 -2.34
CA LEU A 231 8.48 -6.46 -1.44
C LEU A 231 7.07 -6.61 -2.03
N ALA A 232 6.63 -5.61 -2.80
CA ALA A 232 5.35 -5.63 -3.47
C ALA A 232 5.40 -6.49 -4.74
N GLY A 233 6.53 -6.63 -5.43
CA GLY A 233 6.57 -7.28 -6.74
C GLY A 233 5.75 -6.53 -7.79
N ILE A 234 5.78 -5.19 -7.74
CA ILE A 234 5.07 -4.31 -8.69
C ILE A 234 6.05 -3.31 -9.28
N GLU A 235 5.94 -3.07 -10.58
CA GLU A 235 6.70 -2.03 -11.26
C GLU A 235 6.10 -0.65 -11.01
N LYS A 236 6.92 0.40 -11.12
CA LYS A 236 6.51 1.78 -10.87
C LYS A 236 5.31 2.20 -11.71
N GLU A 237 5.34 1.91 -13.00
CA GLU A 237 4.29 2.31 -13.96
C GLU A 237 2.97 1.64 -13.61
N GLN A 238 3.02 0.37 -13.22
CA GLN A 238 1.85 -0.37 -12.77
C GLN A 238 1.30 0.20 -11.46
N PHE A 239 2.16 0.50 -10.49
CA PHE A 239 1.76 1.14 -9.23
C PHE A 239 1.06 2.49 -9.49
N ILE A 240 1.61 3.35 -10.34
CA ILE A 240 0.98 4.65 -10.64
C ILE A 240 -0.41 4.45 -11.26
N LYS A 241 -0.51 3.54 -12.23
CA LYS A 241 -1.76 3.21 -12.92
C LYS A 241 -2.82 2.63 -11.98
N GLU A 242 -2.44 1.72 -11.08
CA GLU A 242 -3.35 1.15 -10.09
C GLU A 242 -3.79 2.18 -9.05
N GLY A 243 -2.90 3.10 -8.66
CA GLY A 243 -3.23 4.17 -7.70
C GLY A 243 -4.31 5.14 -8.21
N GLU A 244 -4.36 5.38 -9.52
CA GLU A 244 -5.39 6.22 -10.16
C GLU A 244 -6.77 5.53 -10.25
N MET A 245 -6.83 4.20 -10.07
CA MET A 245 -8.10 3.47 -10.00
C MET A 245 -8.65 3.52 -8.57
N LEU A 246 -9.83 4.14 -8.40
CA LEU A 246 -10.52 4.13 -7.10
C LEU A 246 -10.78 2.70 -6.63
N ILE A 247 -10.21 2.33 -5.49
CA ILE A 247 -10.44 1.02 -4.90
C ILE A 247 -11.91 0.96 -4.43
N SER A 248 -12.61 -0.15 -4.65
CA SER A 248 -14.02 -0.26 -4.26
C SER A 248 -14.20 -0.42 -2.75
N GLU A 249 -15.32 0.06 -2.20
CA GLU A 249 -15.57 -0.01 -0.75
C GLU A 249 -15.57 -1.41 -0.16
N LYS A 250 -15.92 -2.39 -0.98
CA LYS A 250 -16.06 -3.79 -0.59
C LYS A 250 -14.74 -4.45 -0.22
N PHE A 251 -13.62 -3.99 -0.76
CA PHE A 251 -12.28 -4.51 -0.45
C PHE A 251 -11.72 -3.99 0.89
N TYR A 252 -12.31 -2.96 1.49
CA TYR A 252 -11.69 -2.26 2.64
C TYR A 252 -11.90 -2.92 4.01
N LYS A 253 -13.02 -3.62 4.23
CA LYS A 253 -13.34 -4.21 5.54
C LYS A 253 -12.40 -5.35 5.93
N ASP A 254 -11.87 -6.04 4.92
CA ASP A 254 -10.97 -7.17 5.15
C ASP A 254 -9.52 -6.70 5.35
N ILE A 255 -9.16 -5.55 4.76
CA ILE A 255 -7.80 -4.98 4.80
C ILE A 255 -7.57 -4.10 6.03
N PHE A 256 -8.59 -3.47 6.62
CA PHE A 256 -8.46 -2.57 7.78
C PHE A 256 -9.29 -2.98 9.00
#